data_AF-A0A527GUD0-F1
#
_entry.id   AF-A0A527GUD0-F1
#
_cell.length_a   1.000
_cell.length_b   1.000
_cell.length_c   1.000
_cell.angle_alpha   90.00
_cell.angle_beta   90.00
_cell.angle_gamma   90.00
#
_symmetry.space_group_name_H-M   'P 1'
#
loop_
_entity.id
_entity.type
_entity.pdbx_description
1 polymer ?
#
loop_
_entity_poly.entity_id
_entity_poly.type
_entity_poly.pdbx_seq_one_letter_code
_entity_poly.pdbx_strand_id
1 'polypeptide(L)'
;GKLYNQFALTVAISVGISAFNSLTLSPALSAAFLRHRGETQFAPFRWFNTGFDRLSHAYANGVRILIRLRWIMLGLFAAGLVATYFVWQRLPSTFLPVEDQGYFFVVIQLPDGASLERTDAVAQKARDILQATPGVEIVGSISGLNFLTSAAQS
;
A
#
# COMPACT_ATOMS: atom_id res chain seq x y z
N GLY A 1 13.17 4.99 10.88
CA GLY A 1 11.95 4.20 11.12
C GLY A 1 12.19 2.76 10.71
N LYS A 2 11.98 1.80 11.60
CA LYS A 2 12.26 0.37 11.31
C LYS A 2 11.47 -0.16 10.11
N LEU A 3 10.25 0.34 9.90
CA LEU A 3 9.38 0.00 8.76
C LEU A 3 10.06 0.27 7.40
N TYR A 4 10.57 1.50 7.20
CA TYR A 4 11.26 1.87 5.95
C TYR A 4 12.52 1.05 5.73
N ASN A 5 13.28 0.75 6.80
CA ASN A 5 14.50 -0.06 6.68
C ASN A 5 14.19 -1.50 6.25
N GLN A 6 13.15 -2.12 6.80
CA GLN A 6 12.74 -3.48 6.44
C GLN A 6 12.23 -3.57 5.00
N PHE A 7 11.41 -2.60 4.57
CA PHE A 7 10.93 -2.53 3.20
C PHE A 7 12.07 -2.29 2.21
N ALA A 8 12.90 -1.26 2.46
CA ALA A 8 14.01 -0.91 1.59
C ALA A 8 15.03 -2.04 1.47
N LEU A 9 15.36 -2.71 2.57
CA LEU A 9 16.29 -3.85 2.56
C LEU A 9 15.74 -5.01 1.73
N THR A 10 14.45 -5.34 1.89
CA THR A 10 13.78 -6.39 1.10
C THR A 10 13.84 -6.06 -0.39
N VAL A 11 13.44 -4.85 -0.78
CA VAL A 11 13.47 -4.40 -2.19
C VAL A 11 14.89 -4.44 -2.74
N ALA A 12 15.87 -3.91 -1.99
CA ALA A 12 17.26 -3.88 -2.43
C ALA A 12 17.83 -5.28 -2.66
N ILE A 13 17.60 -6.21 -1.73
CA ILE A 13 18.07 -7.60 -1.85
C ILE A 13 17.34 -8.30 -3.01
N SER A 14 16.02 -8.16 -3.14
CA SER A 14 15.25 -8.77 -4.23
C SER A 14 15.69 -8.27 -5.61
N VAL A 15 15.86 -6.95 -5.77
CA VAL A 15 16.36 -6.34 -7.02
C VAL A 15 17.80 -6.77 -7.29
N GLY A 16 18.65 -6.84 -6.26
CA GLY A 16 20.03 -7.30 -6.38
C GLY A 16 20.13 -8.76 -6.86
N ILE A 17 19.37 -9.67 -6.25
CA ILE A 17 19.31 -11.08 -6.68
C ILE A 17 18.70 -11.19 -8.09
N SER A 18 17.65 -10.42 -8.39
CA SER A 18 17.03 -10.39 -9.72
C SER A 18 18.00 -9.92 -10.80
N ALA A 19 18.76 -8.85 -10.55
CA ALA A 19 19.79 -8.35 -11.46
C ALA A 19 20.89 -9.40 -11.66
N PHE A 20 21.37 -10.03 -10.58
CA PHE A 20 22.34 -11.12 -10.67
C PHE A 20 21.81 -12.27 -11.53
N ASN A 21 20.57 -12.70 -11.31
CA ASN A 21 19.91 -13.75 -12.09
C ASN A 21 19.70 -13.37 -13.56
N SER A 22 19.38 -12.09 -13.84
CA SER A 22 19.21 -11.57 -15.19
C SER A 22 20.52 -11.53 -15.97
N LEU A 23 21.66 -11.38 -15.29
CA LEU A 23 22.98 -11.31 -15.92
C LEU A 23 23.68 -12.67 -16.02
N THR A 24 23.30 -13.65 -15.19
CA THR A 24 23.96 -14.96 -15.12
C THR A 24 23.08 -16.08 -15.70
N LEU A 25 21.97 -16.38 -15.02
CA LEU A 25 21.12 -17.50 -15.36
C LEU A 25 20.29 -17.22 -16.62
N SER A 26 19.76 -16.01 -16.79
CA SER A 26 18.89 -15.70 -17.94
C SER A 26 19.61 -15.85 -19.29
N PRO A 27 20.87 -15.38 -19.49
CA PRO A 27 21.63 -15.65 -20.70
C PRO A 27 21.98 -17.14 -20.86
N ALA A 28 22.35 -17.82 -19.77
CA ALA A 28 22.69 -19.24 -19.80
C ALA A 28 21.49 -20.11 -20.23
N LEU A 29 20.32 -19.87 -19.64
CA LEU A 29 19.08 -20.57 -20.00
C LEU A 29 18.62 -20.21 -21.42
N SER A 30 18.77 -18.95 -21.81
CA SER A 30 18.46 -18.51 -23.18
C SER A 30 19.33 -19.26 -24.19
N ALA A 31 20.64 -19.36 -23.95
CA ALA A 31 21.56 -20.10 -24.81
C ALA A 31 21.31 -21.61 -24.80
N ALA A 32 20.91 -22.19 -23.66
CA ALA A 32 20.67 -23.63 -23.54
C ALA A 32 19.33 -24.08 -24.16
N PHE A 33 18.27 -23.27 -24.03
CA PHE A 33 16.91 -23.67 -24.40
C PHE A 33 16.38 -23.03 -25.69
N LEU A 34 16.83 -21.82 -26.07
CA LEU A 34 16.34 -21.19 -27.29
C LEU A 34 16.94 -21.89 -28.51
N ARG A 35 16.07 -22.37 -29.38
CA ARG A 35 16.42 -22.88 -30.71
C ARG A 35 16.04 -21.84 -31.75
N HIS A 36 16.85 -21.74 -32.80
CA HIS A 36 16.50 -20.91 -33.94
C HIS A 36 15.16 -21.38 -34.53
N ARG A 37 14.15 -20.52 -34.51
CA ARG A 37 12.86 -20.72 -35.19
C ARG A 37 12.73 -19.66 -36.27
N GLY A 38 12.31 -20.08 -37.47
CA GLY A 38 11.94 -19.17 -38.55
C GLY A 38 10.64 -18.41 -38.24
N GLU A 39 10.14 -17.66 -39.22
CA GLU A 39 8.93 -16.85 -39.06
C GLU A 39 7.73 -17.66 -38.54
N THR A 40 6.94 -17.02 -37.67
CA THR A 40 5.81 -17.67 -37.00
C THR A 40 4.73 -18.03 -38.01
N GLN A 41 4.54 -19.33 -38.29
CA GLN A 41 3.58 -19.81 -39.29
C GLN A 41 2.12 -19.79 -38.81
N PHE A 42 1.89 -19.61 -37.51
CA PHE A 42 0.55 -19.64 -36.90
C PHE A 42 -0.18 -18.30 -37.11
N ALA A 43 -1.37 -18.36 -37.72
CA ALA A 43 -2.09 -17.17 -38.19
C ALA A 43 -2.41 -16.12 -37.10
N PRO A 44 -2.84 -16.48 -35.88
CA PRO A 44 -3.04 -15.52 -34.79
C PRO A 44 -1.78 -14.72 -34.41
N PHE A 45 -0.61 -15.37 -34.35
CA PHE A 45 0.64 -14.69 -34.04
C PHE A 45 1.08 -13.73 -35.15
N ARG A 46 0.84 -14.06 -36.42
CA ARG A 46 1.11 -13.14 -37.53
C ARG A 46 0.22 -11.90 -37.49
N TRP A 47 -1.07 -12.07 -37.19
CA TRP A 47 -2.00 -10.95 -37.05
C TRP A 47 -1.58 -10.03 -35.89
N PHE A 48 -1.21 -10.62 -34.75
CA PHE A 48 -0.66 -9.88 -33.62
C PHE A 48 0.62 -9.13 -34.00
N ASN A 49 1.60 -9.80 -34.61
CA ASN A 49 2.86 -9.19 -35.02
C ASN A 49 2.63 -8.01 -35.99
N THR A 50 1.74 -8.19 -36.97
CA THR A 50 1.41 -7.13 -37.92
C THR A 50 0.72 -5.94 -37.24
N GLY A 51 -0.15 -6.19 -36.26
CA GLY A 51 -0.77 -5.15 -35.45
C GLY A 51 0.24 -4.41 -34.57
N PHE A 52 1.14 -5.17 -33.94
CA PHE A 52 2.22 -4.64 -33.09
C PHE A 52 3.22 -3.81 -33.90
N ASP A 53 3.58 -4.23 -35.11
CA ASP A 53 4.46 -3.47 -36.00
C ASP A 53 3.83 -2.14 -36.40
N ARG A 54 2.53 -2.14 -36.76
CA ARG A 54 1.80 -0.90 -37.05
C ARG A 54 1.77 0.03 -35.84
N LEU A 55 1.51 -0.51 -34.65
CA LEU A 55 1.53 0.26 -33.41
C LEU A 55 2.91 0.85 -33.13
N SER A 56 3.96 0.05 -33.31
CA SER A 56 5.35 0.47 -33.12
C SER A 56 5.74 1.60 -34.08
N HIS A 57 5.36 1.51 -35.36
CA HIS A 57 5.57 2.58 -36.33
C HIS A 57 4.75 3.84 -36.02
N ALA A 58 3.48 3.68 -35.62
CA ALA A 58 2.65 4.81 -35.21
C ALA A 58 3.23 5.53 -33.98
N TYR A 59 3.68 4.78 -32.97
CA TYR A 59 4.35 5.30 -31.79
C TYR A 59 5.64 6.04 -32.16
N ALA A 60 6.51 5.43 -32.98
CA ALA A 60 7.76 6.05 -33.42
C ALA A 60 7.52 7.37 -34.18
N ASN A 61 6.50 7.41 -35.05
CA ASN A 61 6.09 8.61 -35.76
C ASN A 61 5.53 9.67 -34.80
N GLY A 62 4.71 9.28 -33.83
CA GLY A 62 4.20 10.16 -32.77
C GLY A 62 5.34 10.80 -31.97
N VAL A 63 6.29 9.99 -31.51
CA VAL A 63 7.49 10.46 -30.82
C VAL A 63 8.29 11.44 -31.69
N ARG A 64 8.46 11.15 -32.98
CA ARG A 64 9.16 12.06 -33.91
C ARG A 64 8.47 13.43 -34.02
N ILE A 65 7.13 13.47 -34.02
CA ILE A 65 6.36 14.71 -34.03
C ILE A 65 6.53 15.46 -32.70
N LEU A 66 6.41 14.75 -31.57
CA LEU A 66 6.55 15.31 -30.22
C LEU A 66 7.94 15.93 -30.01
N ILE A 67 9.00 15.30 -30.52
CA ILE A 67 10.37 15.85 -30.46
C ILE A 67 10.49 17.18 -31.23
N ARG A 68 9.80 17.33 -32.37
CA ARG A 68 9.78 18.62 -33.09
C ARG A 68 9.09 19.72 -32.29
N LEU A 69 8.13 19.35 -31.43
CA LEU A 69 7.41 20.23 -30.52
C LEU A 69 8.05 20.31 -29.12
N ARG A 70 9.37 20.05 -29.00
CA ARG A 70 10.10 19.93 -27.72
C ARG A 70 9.80 21.03 -26.71
N TRP A 71 9.65 22.28 -27.13
CA TRP A 71 9.38 23.40 -26.22
C TRP A 71 7.98 23.32 -25.60
N ILE A 72 6.97 22.93 -26.38
CA ILE A 72 5.62 22.69 -25.89
C ILE A 72 5.63 21.50 -24.92
N MET A 73 6.36 20.44 -25.25
CA MET A 73 6.48 19.25 -24.38
C MET A 73 7.21 19.55 -23.07
N LEU A 74 8.27 20.37 -23.10
CA LEU A 74 8.94 20.84 -21.90
C LEU A 74 8.02 21.71 -21.03
N GLY A 75 7.22 22.58 -21.66
CA GLY A 75 6.19 23.36 -20.96
C GLY A 75 5.15 22.47 -20.29
N LEU A 76 4.65 21.46 -21.00
CA LEU A 76 3.70 20.48 -20.46
C LEU A 76 4.32 19.67 -19.29
N PHE A 77 5.57 19.26 -19.43
CA PHE A 77 6.31 18.56 -18.38
C PHE A 77 6.46 19.44 -17.12
N ALA A 78 6.90 20.69 -17.29
CA ALA A 78 7.01 21.64 -16.19
C ALA A 78 5.66 21.91 -15.52
N ALA A 79 4.59 22.06 -16.31
CA ALA A 79 3.23 22.20 -15.79
C ALA A 79 2.80 20.96 -14.98
N GLY A 80 3.16 19.75 -15.42
CA GLY A 80 2.92 18.51 -14.69
C GLY A 80 3.67 18.46 -13.35
N LEU A 81 4.92 18.91 -13.31
CA LEU A 81 5.69 19.03 -12.06
C LEU A 81 5.03 20.01 -11.08
N VAL A 82 4.61 21.19 -11.57
CA VAL A 82 3.91 22.20 -10.75
C VAL A 82 2.58 21.65 -10.23
N ALA A 83 1.80 20.98 -11.09
CA ALA A 83 0.54 20.35 -10.68
C ALA A 83 0.77 19.27 -9.61
N THR A 84 1.81 18.45 -9.77
CA THR A 84 2.16 17.39 -8.80
C THR A 84 2.55 17.99 -7.45
N TYR A 85 3.38 19.04 -7.46
CA TYR A 85 3.77 19.76 -6.24
C TYR A 85 2.56 20.36 -5.52
N PHE A 86 1.62 20.94 -6.26
CA PHE A 86 0.41 21.51 -5.71
C PHE A 86 -0.53 20.45 -5.10
N VAL A 87 -0.67 19.29 -5.74
CA VAL A 87 -1.41 18.16 -5.18
C VAL A 87 -0.74 17.65 -3.92
N TRP A 88 0.58 17.52 -3.92
CA TRP A 88 1.35 17.03 -2.77
C TRP A 88 1.14 17.90 -1.53
N GLN A 89 1.14 19.23 -1.68
CA GLN A 89 0.87 20.15 -0.56
C GLN A 89 -0.53 20.00 0.06
N ARG A 90 -1.50 19.50 -0.70
CA ARG A 90 -2.89 19.33 -0.24
C ARG A 90 -3.20 17.94 0.28
N LEU A 91 -2.28 16.99 0.11
CA LEU A 91 -2.50 15.61 0.52
C LEU A 91 -2.27 15.50 2.04
N PRO A 92 -3.29 15.15 2.84
CA PRO A 92 -3.12 15.02 4.28
C PRO A 92 -2.17 13.87 4.59
N SER A 93 -1.16 14.13 5.43
CA SER A 93 -0.25 13.10 5.88
C SER A 93 -0.82 12.35 7.08
N THR A 94 -0.90 11.03 6.98
CA THR A 94 -1.10 10.13 8.13
C THR A 94 0.09 9.19 8.25
N PHE A 95 0.40 8.73 9.46
CA PHE A 95 1.52 7.81 9.68
C PHE A 95 1.15 6.39 9.26
N LEU A 96 0.04 5.88 9.79
CA LEU A 96 -0.56 4.59 9.43
C LEU A 96 -2.09 4.77 9.41
N PRO A 97 -2.81 4.12 8.49
CA PRO A 97 -4.25 4.06 8.55
C PRO A 97 -4.68 3.34 9.83
N VAL A 98 -5.83 3.74 10.39
CA VAL A 98 -6.48 2.95 11.44
C VAL A 98 -7.03 1.69 10.79
N GLU A 99 -6.62 0.54 11.29
CA GLU A 99 -7.08 -0.77 10.84
C GLU A 99 -7.98 -1.37 11.91
N ASP A 100 -9.04 -2.05 11.48
CA ASP A 100 -9.85 -2.87 12.38
C ASP A 100 -9.04 -4.12 12.75
N GLN A 101 -8.62 -4.20 14.01
CA GLN A 101 -7.86 -5.34 14.55
C GLN A 101 -8.78 -6.41 15.17
N GLY A 102 -10.11 -6.25 15.06
CA GLY A 102 -11.08 -7.17 15.65
C GLY A 102 -11.35 -6.93 17.14
N TYR A 103 -10.83 -5.84 17.72
CA TYR A 103 -11.11 -5.43 19.09
C TYR A 103 -11.04 -3.89 19.23
N PHE A 104 -11.70 -3.37 20.25
CA PHE A 104 -11.62 -1.97 20.65
C PHE A 104 -11.65 -1.87 22.17
N PHE A 105 -11.18 -0.74 22.70
CA PHE A 105 -11.21 -0.46 24.13
C PHE A 105 -12.26 0.58 24.47
N VAL A 106 -12.93 0.39 25.60
CA VAL A 106 -13.85 1.38 26.19
C VAL A 106 -13.27 1.81 27.53
N VAL A 107 -13.09 3.12 27.70
CA VAL A 107 -12.58 3.70 28.96
C VAL A 107 -13.76 4.32 29.68
N ILE A 108 -13.99 3.85 30.91
CA ILE A 108 -15.06 4.35 31.78
C ILE A 108 -14.41 5.22 32.85
N GLN A 109 -14.80 6.50 32.89
CA GLN A 109 -14.29 7.45 33.87
C GLN A 109 -15.45 8.06 34.64
N LEU A 110 -15.46 7.85 35.96
CA LEU A 110 -16.41 8.45 36.89
C LEU A 110 -15.80 9.72 37.53
N PRO A 111 -16.64 10.60 38.11
CA PRO A 111 -16.15 11.75 38.89
C PRO A 111 -15.25 11.34 40.05
N ASP A 112 -14.34 12.23 40.44
CA ASP A 112 -13.42 12.02 41.56
C ASP A 112 -14.18 11.68 42.86
N GLY A 113 -13.68 10.70 43.60
CA GLY A 113 -14.30 10.21 44.84
C GLY A 113 -15.44 9.21 44.65
N ALA A 114 -15.72 8.74 43.42
CA ALA A 114 -16.60 7.60 43.21
C ALA A 114 -15.93 6.30 43.70
N SER A 115 -16.67 5.48 44.46
CA SER A 115 -16.17 4.17 44.91
C SER A 115 -16.01 3.18 43.76
N LEU A 116 -15.12 2.21 43.93
CA LEU A 116 -14.98 1.07 43.00
C LEU A 116 -16.31 0.38 42.70
N GLU A 117 -17.18 0.25 43.70
CA GLU A 117 -18.51 -0.37 43.54
C GLU A 117 -19.41 0.40 42.56
N ARG A 118 -19.37 1.74 42.60
CA ARG A 118 -20.11 2.59 41.64
C ARG A 118 -19.53 2.47 40.23
N THR A 119 -18.20 2.41 40.13
CA THR A 119 -17.52 2.21 38.84
C THR A 119 -17.84 0.84 38.26
N ASP A 120 -17.85 -0.21 39.08
CA ASP A 120 -18.19 -1.56 38.64
C ASP A 120 -19.63 -1.64 38.14
N ALA A 121 -20.59 -1.07 38.87
CA ALA A 121 -21.99 -1.00 38.44
C ALA A 121 -22.16 -0.37 37.06
N VAL A 122 -21.42 0.71 36.77
CA VAL A 122 -21.43 1.36 35.45
C VAL A 122 -20.74 0.49 34.40
N ALA A 123 -19.63 -0.17 34.76
CA ALA A 123 -18.94 -1.12 33.89
C ALA A 123 -19.84 -2.31 33.52
N GLN A 124 -20.58 -2.88 34.46
CA GLN A 124 -21.53 -3.96 34.17
C GLN A 124 -22.57 -3.52 33.15
N LYS A 125 -23.14 -2.33 33.35
CA LYS A 125 -24.14 -1.78 32.43
C LYS A 125 -23.58 -1.56 31.02
N ALA A 126 -22.35 -1.08 30.91
CA ALA A 126 -21.66 -0.95 29.62
C ALA A 126 -21.40 -2.32 28.97
N ARG A 127 -21.00 -3.33 29.76
CA ARG A 127 -20.80 -4.70 29.27
C ARG A 127 -22.08 -5.27 28.67
N ASP A 128 -23.20 -5.16 29.38
CA ASP A 128 -24.47 -5.72 28.93
C ASP A 128 -24.93 -5.11 27.59
N ILE A 129 -24.73 -3.80 27.43
CA ILE A 129 -25.03 -3.10 26.16
C ILE A 129 -24.12 -3.61 25.03
N LEU A 130 -22.82 -3.74 25.29
CA LEU A 130 -21.86 -4.22 24.29
C LEU A 130 -22.10 -5.68 23.90
N GLN A 131 -22.43 -6.53 24.87
CA GLN A 131 -22.71 -7.95 24.64
C GLN A 131 -24.01 -8.16 23.85
N ALA A 132 -24.98 -7.25 23.99
CA ALA A 132 -26.19 -7.24 23.16
C ALA A 132 -25.97 -6.67 21.75
N THR A 133 -24.80 -6.08 21.46
CA THR A 133 -24.51 -5.46 20.16
C THR A 133 -24.05 -6.53 19.15
N PRO A 134 -24.71 -6.67 17.99
CA PRO A 134 -24.28 -7.61 16.95
C PRO A 134 -22.84 -7.33 16.50
N GLY A 135 -22.01 -8.37 16.45
CA GLY A 135 -20.58 -8.27 16.08
C GLY A 135 -19.61 -8.26 17.26
N VAL A 136 -20.11 -8.27 18.50
CA VAL A 136 -19.28 -8.40 19.71
C VAL A 136 -19.38 -9.84 20.24
N GLU A 137 -18.26 -10.57 20.21
CA GLU A 137 -18.21 -11.96 20.70
C GLU A 137 -17.87 -12.05 22.19
N ILE A 138 -16.90 -11.24 22.65
CA ILE A 138 -16.39 -11.28 24.02
C ILE A 138 -16.29 -9.85 24.56
N VAL A 139 -16.77 -9.64 25.78
CA VAL A 139 -16.59 -8.38 26.52
C VAL A 139 -15.85 -8.67 27.83
N GLY A 140 -14.60 -8.22 27.91
CA GLY A 140 -13.84 -8.21 29.16
C GLY A 140 -13.88 -6.83 29.81
N SER A 141 -14.02 -6.77 31.14
CA SER A 141 -13.89 -5.52 31.90
C SER A 141 -12.90 -5.68 33.04
N ILE A 142 -12.09 -4.65 33.28
CA ILE A 142 -11.19 -4.57 34.42
C ILE A 142 -11.54 -3.29 35.17
N SER A 143 -12.14 -3.42 36.34
CA SER A 143 -12.52 -2.29 37.20
C SER A 143 -11.35 -1.92 38.12
N GLY A 144 -11.09 -0.62 38.29
CA GLY A 144 -10.07 -0.08 39.20
C GLY A 144 -8.66 0.13 38.62
N LEU A 145 -8.47 -0.12 37.33
CA LEU A 145 -7.20 0.15 36.64
C LEU A 145 -7.46 0.91 35.34
N ASN A 146 -6.97 2.16 35.27
CA ASN A 146 -7.00 2.92 34.02
C ASN A 146 -5.72 2.67 33.24
N PHE A 147 -5.81 1.88 32.17
CA PHE A 147 -4.66 1.50 31.35
C PHE A 147 -4.08 2.67 30.54
N LEU A 148 -4.84 3.75 30.30
CA LEU A 148 -4.35 4.92 29.57
C LEU A 148 -3.44 5.81 30.43
N THR A 149 -3.67 5.83 31.74
CA THR A 149 -2.91 6.66 32.69
C THR A 149 -2.05 5.84 33.64
N SER A 150 -2.09 4.51 33.55
CA SER A 150 -1.46 3.58 34.49
C SER A 150 -1.79 3.87 35.97
N ALA A 151 -2.98 4.42 36.23
CA ALA A 151 -3.42 4.81 37.56
C ALA A 151 -4.34 3.73 38.15
N ALA A 152 -4.04 3.29 39.38
CA ALA A 152 -4.95 2.50 40.18
C ALA A 152 -6.03 3.44 40.75
N GLN A 153 -7.27 3.26 40.34
CA GLN A 153 -8.41 4.00 40.88
C GLN A 153 -9.14 3.07 41.85
N SER A 154 -9.01 3.39 43.15
CA SER A 154 -9.65 2.66 44.25
C SER A 154 -11.02 3.27 44.56
#